data_AF-A0A5C3QJ27-F1
#
_entry.id   AF-A0A5C3QJ27-F1
#
_cell.length_a   1.000
_cell.length_b   1.000
_cell.length_c   1.000
_cell.angle_alpha   90.00
_cell.angle_beta   90.00
_cell.angle_gamma   90.00
#
_symmetry.space_group_name_H-M   'P 1'
#
loop_
_entity.id
_entity.type
_entity.pdbx_description
1 polymer ?
#
loop_
_entity_poly.entity_id
_entity_poly.type
_entity_poly.pdbx_seq_one_letter_code
_entity_poly.pdbx_strand_id
1 'polypeptide(L)'
;MSESTTAAHPPVPVRKPSLDQDAVKALEKRLHDRPDKGELIGRNILKDDSMAPSLIAAAERLKRSQLENKLGHAIQQRPKPEELVKEGILKEDEVPSST
;
A
#
# COMPACT_ATOMS: atom_id res chain seq x y z
N MET A 1 64.52 42.76 17.71
CA MET A 1 63.95 42.29 16.44
C MET A 1 62.63 41.63 16.78
N SER A 2 61.54 42.23 16.30
CA SER A 2 60.18 41.91 16.67
C SER A 2 59.51 41.22 15.49
N GLU A 3 59.02 40.00 15.66
CA GLU A 3 58.07 39.39 14.73
C GLU A 3 56.99 38.66 15.52
N SER A 4 55.86 39.35 15.69
CA SER A 4 54.61 38.79 16.21
C SER A 4 53.88 38.11 15.05
N THR A 5 53.98 36.79 14.93
CA THR A 5 53.12 36.04 13.99
C THR A 5 51.71 35.90 14.57
N THR A 6 50.77 36.58 13.93
CA THR A 6 49.33 36.45 14.16
C THR A 6 48.85 35.08 13.69
N ALA A 7 48.31 34.26 14.60
CA ALA A 7 47.73 32.97 14.27
C ALA A 7 46.39 33.17 13.57
N ALA A 8 46.34 32.88 12.27
CA ALA A 8 45.14 32.93 11.46
C ALA A 8 44.11 31.88 11.95
N HIS A 9 42.96 32.36 12.41
CA HIS A 9 41.81 31.53 12.77
C HIS A 9 41.11 31.03 11.49
N PRO A 10 40.79 29.74 11.35
CA PRO A 10 40.07 29.23 10.19
C PRO A 10 38.67 29.86 10.10
N PRO A 11 38.15 30.14 8.89
CA PRO A 11 36.84 30.76 8.72
C PRO A 11 35.75 29.86 9.31
N VAL A 12 35.01 30.39 10.28
CA VAL A 12 33.86 29.72 10.88
C VAL A 12 32.82 29.49 9.77
N PRO A 13 32.33 28.25 9.56
CA PRO A 13 31.36 27.98 8.49
C PRO A 13 30.07 28.77 8.74
N VAL A 14 29.79 29.74 7.86
CA VAL A 14 28.54 30.50 7.86
C VAL A 14 27.41 29.54 7.48
N ARG A 15 26.52 29.25 8.44
CA ARG A 15 25.34 28.42 8.21
C ARG A 15 24.43 29.14 7.22
N LYS A 16 24.31 28.60 6.01
CA LYS A 16 23.26 29.01 5.06
C LYS A 16 21.90 28.81 5.74
N PRO A 17 20.88 29.67 5.48
CA PRO A 17 19.55 29.46 6.03
C PRO A 17 19.09 28.04 5.66
N SER A 18 18.76 27.25 6.67
CA SER A 18 18.54 25.80 6.59
C SER A 18 17.28 25.40 5.84
N LEU A 19 16.56 26.34 5.24
CA LEU A 19 15.22 26.13 4.72
C LEU A 19 15.04 26.79 3.36
N ASP A 20 14.83 25.96 2.35
CA ASP A 20 14.44 26.36 1.02
C ASP A 20 12.99 26.88 1.05
N GLN A 21 12.78 28.15 0.71
CA GLN A 21 11.45 28.76 0.79
C GLN A 21 10.44 28.14 -0.17
N ASP A 22 10.88 27.61 -1.31
CA ASP A 22 9.98 26.99 -2.27
C ASP A 22 9.54 25.61 -1.79
N ALA A 23 10.41 24.90 -1.08
CA ALA A 23 10.06 23.66 -0.39
C ALA A 23 8.99 23.87 0.69
N VAL A 24 9.05 25.00 1.42
CA VAL A 24 8.04 25.36 2.44
C VAL A 24 6.68 25.59 1.80
N LYS A 25 6.61 26.41 0.75
CA LYS A 25 5.36 26.69 0.02
C LYS A 25 4.76 25.42 -0.57
N ALA A 26 5.60 24.53 -1.12
CA ALA A 26 5.14 23.25 -1.65
C ALA A 26 4.58 22.33 -0.56
N LEU A 27 5.19 22.30 0.63
CA LEU A 27 4.71 21.52 1.77
C LEU A 27 3.36 22.05 2.27
N GLU A 28 3.20 23.36 2.42
CA GLU A 28 1.95 24.00 2.84
C GLU A 28 0.78 23.61 1.93
N LYS A 29 0.99 23.67 0.61
CA LYS A 29 -0.01 23.23 -0.37
C LYS A 29 -0.40 21.77 -0.19
N ARG A 30 0.57 20.87 0.00
CA ARG A 30 0.32 19.42 0.17
C ARG A 30 -0.37 19.08 1.49
N LEU A 31 -0.15 19.89 2.53
CA LEU A 31 -0.84 19.74 3.81
C LEU A 31 -2.31 20.17 3.71
N HIS A 32 -2.60 21.22 2.94
CA HIS A 32 -3.97 21.64 2.65
C HIS A 32 -4.75 20.56 1.88
N ASP A 33 -4.12 19.96 0.86
CA ASP A 33 -4.75 18.95 0.00
C ASP A 33 -4.60 17.52 0.55
N ARG A 34 -4.33 17.37 1.86
CA ARG A 34 -4.07 16.06 2.47
C ARG A 34 -5.35 15.22 2.52
N PRO A 35 -5.40 14.04 1.88
CA PRO A 35 -6.57 13.15 1.94
C PRO A 35 -6.81 12.59 3.33
N ASP A 36 -8.08 12.30 3.64
CA ASP A 36 -8.45 11.62 4.87
C ASP A 36 -8.07 10.12 4.86
N LYS A 37 -7.92 9.51 6.04
CA LYS A 37 -7.67 8.07 6.18
C LYS A 37 -8.73 7.24 5.45
N GLY A 38 -10.00 7.59 5.57
CA GLY A 38 -11.11 6.89 4.94
C GLY A 38 -11.04 6.91 3.41
N GLU A 39 -10.63 8.03 2.82
CA GLU A 39 -10.43 8.13 1.36
C GLU A 39 -9.30 7.22 0.88
N LEU A 40 -8.21 7.14 1.64
CA LEU A 40 -7.10 6.24 1.32
C LEU A 40 -7.50 4.76 1.42
N ILE A 41 -8.37 4.43 2.38
CA ILE A 41 -8.96 3.08 2.50
C ILE A 41 -9.88 2.80 1.32
N GLY A 42 -10.77 3.71 0.97
CA GLY A 42 -11.69 3.57 -0.17
C GLY A 42 -10.97 3.39 -1.50
N ARG A 43 -9.79 4.01 -1.65
CA ARG A 43 -8.91 3.83 -2.81
C ARG A 43 -8.00 2.60 -2.73
N ASN A 44 -8.14 1.75 -1.70
CA ASN A 44 -7.29 0.59 -1.41
C ASN A 44 -5.79 0.92 -1.27
N ILE A 45 -5.46 2.18 -0.94
CA ILE A 45 -4.08 2.62 -0.69
C ILE A 45 -3.67 2.21 0.73
N LEU A 46 -4.55 2.47 1.69
CA LEU A 46 -4.39 2.01 3.07
C LEU A 46 -5.32 0.82 3.31
N LYS A 47 -4.88 -0.13 4.14
CA LYS A 47 -5.73 -1.24 4.57
C LYS A 47 -6.58 -0.80 5.76
N ASP A 48 -7.85 -1.19 5.74
CA ASP A 48 -8.75 -0.98 6.86
C ASP A 48 -8.44 -2.02 7.93
N ASP A 49 -7.42 -1.75 8.74
CA ASP A 49 -7.07 -2.61 9.85
C ASP A 49 -6.75 -1.78 11.10
N SER A 50 -7.15 -2.32 12.26
CA SER A 50 -6.85 -1.75 13.58
C SER A 50 -5.47 -2.20 14.09
N MET A 51 -4.74 -2.99 13.31
CA MET A 51 -3.42 -3.51 13.67
C MET A 51 -2.30 -2.48 13.55
N ALA A 52 -1.18 -2.78 14.23
CA ALA A 52 0.02 -1.95 14.16
C ALA A 52 0.60 -1.91 12.72
N PRO A 53 1.15 -0.77 12.26
CA PRO A 53 1.66 -0.63 10.89
C PRO A 53 2.70 -1.67 10.47
N SER A 54 3.52 -2.14 11.42
CA SER A 54 4.54 -3.17 11.16
C SER A 54 3.97 -4.55 10.84
N LEU A 55 2.74 -4.85 11.28
CA LEU A 55 2.11 -6.17 11.13
C LEU A 55 1.23 -6.30 9.89
N ILE A 56 0.78 -5.18 9.31
CA ILE A 56 -0.16 -5.15 8.18
C ILE A 56 0.34 -6.03 7.02
N ALA A 57 1.61 -5.89 6.64
CA ALA A 57 2.18 -6.66 5.54
C ALA A 57 2.21 -8.17 5.81
N ALA A 58 2.43 -8.59 7.05
CA ALA A 58 2.41 -10.01 7.42
C ALA A 58 0.97 -10.55 7.45
N ALA A 59 0.03 -9.78 8.01
CA ALA A 59 -1.38 -10.12 8.05
C ALA A 59 -1.99 -10.26 6.64
N GLU A 60 -1.64 -9.36 5.71
CA GLU A 60 -2.11 -9.45 4.32
C GLU A 60 -1.59 -10.69 3.60
N ARG A 61 -0.31 -11.04 3.78
CA ARG A 61 0.26 -12.27 3.22
C ARG A 61 -0.47 -13.50 3.75
N LEU A 62 -0.74 -13.54 5.06
CA LEU A 62 -1.47 -14.63 5.68
C LEU A 62 -2.91 -14.71 5.13
N LYS A 63 -3.63 -13.59 5.09
CA LYS A 63 -5.00 -13.52 4.57
C LYS A 63 -5.08 -14.01 3.12
N ARG A 64 -4.11 -13.60 2.29
CA ARG A 64 -4.01 -14.04 0.89
C ARG A 64 -3.80 -15.56 0.81
N SER A 65 -2.83 -16.11 1.54
CA SER A 65 -2.56 -17.55 1.53
C SER A 65 -3.77 -18.37 2.00
N GLN A 66 -4.46 -17.92 3.06
CA GLN A 66 -5.69 -18.56 3.51
C GLN A 66 -6.78 -18.54 2.45
N LEU A 67 -6.94 -17.41 1.74
CA LEU A 67 -7.92 -17.29 0.67
C LEU A 67 -7.56 -18.18 -0.52
N GLU A 68 -6.29 -18.23 -0.91
CA GLU A 68 -5.79 -19.10 -1.98
C GLU A 68 -6.09 -20.59 -1.67
N ASN A 69 -5.82 -21.03 -0.44
CA ASN A 69 -6.10 -22.40 -0.02
C ASN A 69 -7.60 -22.71 -0.02
N LYS A 70 -8.43 -21.81 0.53
CA LYS A 70 -9.90 -21.95 0.54
C LYS A 70 -10.47 -22.01 -0.88
N LEU A 71 -10.00 -21.11 -1.75
CA LEU A 71 -10.43 -21.06 -3.14
C LEU A 71 -9.99 -22.32 -3.90
N GLY A 72 -8.75 -22.78 -3.70
CA GLY A 72 -8.26 -24.02 -4.29
C GLY A 72 -9.14 -25.21 -3.94
N HIS A 73 -9.53 -25.35 -2.67
CA HIS A 73 -10.43 -26.42 -2.24
C HIS A 73 -11.82 -26.30 -2.88
N ALA A 74 -12.40 -25.10 -2.91
CA ALA A 74 -13.71 -24.87 -3.52
C ALA A 74 -13.73 -25.15 -5.03
N ILE A 75 -12.64 -24.82 -5.74
CA ILE A 75 -12.50 -25.11 -7.17
C ILE A 75 -12.35 -26.61 -7.42
N GLN A 76 -11.63 -27.34 -6.57
CA GLN A 76 -11.51 -28.79 -6.69
C GLN A 76 -12.85 -29.51 -6.55
N GLN A 77 -13.73 -29.00 -5.69
CA GLN A 77 -15.09 -29.51 -5.48
C GLN A 77 -16.13 -28.86 -6.39
N ARG A 78 -15.70 -28.20 -7.49
CA ARG A 78 -16.61 -27.54 -8.41
C ARG A 78 -17.59 -28.56 -9.03
N PRO A 79 -18.91 -28.41 -8.83
CA PRO A 79 -19.91 -29.32 -9.38
C PRO A 79 -19.86 -29.34 -10.91
N LYS A 80 -20.12 -30.51 -11.49
CA LYS A 80 -20.24 -30.64 -12.93
C LYS A 80 -21.54 -30.00 -13.43
N PRO A 81 -21.59 -29.55 -14.70
CA PRO A 81 -22.81 -28.98 -15.28
C PRO A 81 -24.00 -29.95 -15.20
N GLU A 82 -23.77 -31.25 -15.36
CA GLU A 82 -24.80 -32.30 -15.23
C GLU A 82 -25.43 -32.34 -13.82
N GLU A 83 -24.62 -32.15 -12.78
CA GLU A 83 -25.09 -32.11 -11.39
C GLU A 83 -25.96 -30.86 -11.17
N LEU A 84 -25.58 -29.72 -11.76
CA LEU A 84 -26.36 -28.49 -11.71
C LEU A 84 -27.70 -28.62 -12.44
N VAL A 85 -27.77 -29.40 -13.52
CA VAL A 85 -29.04 -29.73 -14.21
C VAL A 85 -29.93 -30.59 -13.33
N LYS A 86 -29.36 -31.61 -12.68
CA LYS A 86 -30.10 -32.48 -11.75
C LYS A 86 -30.67 -31.71 -10.56
N GLU A 87 -29.94 -30.72 -10.06
CA GLU A 87 -30.41 -29.83 -8.99
C GLU A 87 -31.39 -28.74 -9.47
N GLY A 88 -31.69 -28.68 -10.77
CA GLY A 88 -32.61 -27.70 -11.36
C GLY A 88 -32.07 -26.28 -11.43
N ILE A 89 -30.75 -26.10 -11.25
CA ILE A 89 -30.06 -24.81 -11.30
C ILE A 89 -29.74 -24.44 -12.76
N LEU A 90 -29.35 -25.43 -13.57
CA LEU A 90 -29.02 -25.26 -14.99
C LEU A 90 -30.06 -25.96 -15.88
N LYS A 91 -30.42 -25.36 -17.01
CA LYS A 91 -31.32 -25.99 -17.99
C LYS A 91 -30.52 -26.86 -18.96
N GLU A 92 -31.14 -27.93 -19.46
CA GLU A 92 -30.52 -28.86 -20.41
C GLU A 92 -30.12 -28.22 -21.74
N ASP A 93 -30.79 -27.14 -22.17
CA ASP A 93 -30.40 -26.39 -23.38
C ASP A 93 -29.19 -25.46 -23.18
N GLU A 94 -28.78 -25.22 -21.93
CA GLU A 94 -27.73 -24.25 -21.56
C GLU A 94 -26.44 -24.92 -21.07
N VAL A 95 -26.30 -26.25 -21.16
CA VAL A 95 -25.04 -26.91 -20.82
C VAL A 95 -23.93 -26.49 -21.80
N PRO A 96 -22.84 -25.86 -21.32
CA PRO A 96 -21.76 -25.47 -22.21
C PRO A 96 -21.05 -26.73 -22.74
N SER A 97 -21.06 -26.91 -24.06
CA SER A 97 -20.21 -27.90 -24.72
C SER A 97 -18.76 -27.54 -24.40
N SER A 98 -18.10 -28.38 -23.62
CA SER A 98 -16.70 -28.17 -23.23
C SER A 98 -15.82 -28.31 -24.48
N THR A 99 -15.36 -27.18 -25.02
CA THR A 99 -14.28 -27.11 -26.03
C THR A 99 -12.93 -27.14 -25.33
#